data_AF-A0A537Z7I7-F1
#
_entry.id   AF-A0A537Z7I7-F1
#
_cell.length_a   1.000
_cell.length_b   1.000
_cell.length_c   1.000
_cell.angle_alpha   90.00
_cell.angle_beta   90.00
_cell.angle_gamma   90.00
#
_symmetry.space_group_name_H-M   'P 1'
#
loop_
_entity.id
_entity.type
_entity.pdbx_description
1 polymer ?
#
loop_
_entity_poly.entity_id
_entity_poly.type
_entity_poly.pdbx_seq_one_letter_code
_entity_poly.pdbx_strand_id
1 'polypeptide(L)'
;MPGSTPPTREQPMDFWDRLDAVRAEWDVLAHPFYQRWSRGELLRDELATYSGQYRHAVTGLARGSAAAAAAADGDLHEHLEEHAAEEAEHVELWDRFLDAAGGDRSASQLPETLRCAESWAGEGRSPDEALAALYAIESAQPAIAEIKRDGLVELYGFEPGPATEYFDVHATRDREHAAAHRAMLERRLGGVDQDRLVEAARDVLAANWALLDGVDRSGR
;
A
#
# COMPACT_ATOMS: atom_id res chain seq x y z
N MET A 1 17.51 -53.61 -6.25
CA MET A 1 17.57 -52.48 -5.29
C MET A 1 17.17 -51.23 -6.05
N PRO A 2 15.98 -50.66 -5.84
CA PRO A 2 15.63 -49.39 -6.46
C PRO A 2 16.36 -48.28 -5.70
N GLY A 3 17.17 -47.51 -6.42
CA GLY A 3 17.84 -46.33 -5.88
C GLY A 3 16.83 -45.23 -5.61
N SER A 4 16.67 -44.86 -4.34
CA SER A 4 15.90 -43.69 -3.94
C SER A 4 16.60 -42.43 -4.47
N THR A 5 15.91 -41.69 -5.34
CA THR A 5 16.26 -40.31 -5.68
C THR A 5 16.22 -39.48 -4.39
N PRO A 6 17.27 -38.71 -4.05
CA PRO A 6 17.21 -37.84 -2.90
C PRO A 6 16.11 -36.79 -3.11
N PRO A 7 15.41 -36.34 -2.06
CA PRO A 7 14.50 -35.21 -2.18
C PRO A 7 15.30 -34.00 -2.67
N THR A 8 14.80 -33.36 -3.72
CA THR A 8 15.30 -32.08 -4.20
C THR A 8 15.29 -31.14 -3.00
N ARG A 9 16.47 -30.71 -2.54
CA ARG A 9 16.54 -29.60 -1.58
C ARG A 9 15.93 -28.40 -2.30
N GLU A 10 14.77 -27.94 -1.84
CA GLU A 10 14.25 -26.64 -2.23
C GLU A 10 15.36 -25.63 -1.96
N GLN A 11 15.85 -25.00 -3.03
CA GLN A 11 16.77 -23.88 -2.89
C GLN A 11 16.02 -22.80 -2.09
N PRO A 12 16.63 -22.21 -1.05
CA PRO A 12 15.98 -21.11 -0.35
C PRO A 12 15.63 -20.03 -1.37
N MET A 13 14.37 -19.60 -1.38
CA MET A 13 13.89 -18.53 -2.24
C MET A 13 14.72 -17.27 -1.99
N ASP A 14 15.09 -16.56 -3.06
CA ASP A 14 15.75 -15.26 -2.94
C ASP A 14 14.79 -14.24 -2.29
N PHE A 15 15.35 -13.18 -1.70
CA PHE A 15 14.58 -12.10 -1.06
C PHE A 15 13.45 -11.58 -1.94
N TRP A 16 13.73 -11.35 -3.23
CA TRP A 16 12.75 -10.81 -4.17
C TRP A 16 11.63 -11.81 -4.46
N ASP A 17 11.96 -13.10 -4.63
CA ASP A 17 10.95 -14.14 -4.81
C ASP A 17 10.02 -14.24 -3.60
N ARG A 18 10.56 -14.10 -2.38
CA ARG A 18 9.77 -14.10 -1.14
C ARG A 18 8.85 -12.89 -1.07
N LEU A 19 9.35 -11.72 -1.47
CA LEU A 19 8.58 -10.48 -1.44
C LEU A 19 7.46 -10.49 -2.49
N ASP A 20 7.73 -11.04 -3.68
CA ASP A 20 6.72 -11.24 -4.72
C ASP A 20 5.66 -12.27 -4.30
N ALA A 21 6.04 -13.32 -3.58
CA ALA A 21 5.08 -14.27 -3.01
C ALA A 21 4.16 -13.61 -1.97
N VAL A 22 4.70 -12.76 -1.09
CA VAL A 22 3.89 -11.98 -0.13
C VAL A 22 2.93 -11.03 -0.86
N ARG A 23 3.40 -10.34 -1.90
CA ARG A 23 2.56 -9.44 -2.70
C ARG A 23 1.43 -10.17 -3.41
N ALA A 24 1.71 -11.35 -3.96
CA ALA A 24 0.69 -12.19 -4.60
C ALA A 24 -0.33 -12.74 -3.59
N GLU A 25 0.11 -13.11 -2.38
CA GLU A 25 -0.77 -13.58 -1.30
C GLU A 25 -1.74 -12.50 -0.83
N TRP A 26 -1.29 -11.24 -0.80
CA TRP A 26 -2.05 -10.10 -0.29
C TRP A 26 -2.44 -9.09 -1.39
N ASP A 27 -2.66 -9.57 -2.61
CA ASP A 27 -3.08 -8.73 -3.73
C ASP A 27 -4.53 -8.25 -3.51
N VAL A 28 -4.67 -6.99 -3.10
CA VAL A 28 -5.97 -6.39 -2.84
C VAL A 28 -6.88 -6.36 -4.08
N LEU A 29 -6.35 -6.44 -5.30
CA LEU A 29 -7.20 -6.53 -6.50
C LEU A 29 -8.00 -7.85 -6.55
N ALA A 30 -7.54 -8.89 -5.86
CA ALA A 30 -8.29 -10.14 -5.68
C ALA A 30 -9.33 -10.05 -4.54
N HIS A 31 -9.32 -8.99 -3.72
CA HIS A 31 -10.25 -8.83 -2.60
C HIS A 31 -11.70 -8.66 -3.09
N PRO A 32 -12.72 -9.25 -2.42
CA PRO A 32 -14.13 -9.10 -2.79
C PRO A 32 -14.60 -7.65 -3.02
N PHE A 33 -14.12 -6.72 -2.21
CA PHE A 33 -14.35 -5.28 -2.38
C PHE A 33 -13.92 -4.77 -3.76
N TYR A 34 -12.68 -5.04 -4.20
CA TYR A 34 -12.20 -4.60 -5.51
C TYR A 34 -12.83 -5.39 -6.66
N GLN A 35 -13.19 -6.65 -6.43
CA GLN A 35 -13.96 -7.42 -7.40
C GLN A 35 -15.34 -6.78 -7.66
N ARG A 36 -16.02 -6.29 -6.62
CA ARG A 36 -17.24 -5.48 -6.76
C ARG A 36 -16.97 -4.12 -7.38
N TRP A 37 -15.85 -3.49 -7.02
CA TRP A 37 -15.40 -2.22 -7.61
C TRP A 37 -15.33 -2.33 -9.14
N SER A 38 -14.57 -3.30 -9.64
CA SER A 38 -14.37 -3.51 -11.07
C SER A 38 -15.63 -3.95 -11.83
N ARG A 39 -16.71 -4.33 -11.13
CA ARG A 39 -18.01 -4.65 -11.72
C ARG A 39 -19.04 -3.52 -11.60
N GLY A 40 -18.68 -2.39 -10.97
CA GLY A 40 -19.63 -1.28 -10.76
C GLY A 40 -20.70 -1.58 -9.71
N GLU A 41 -20.43 -2.51 -8.78
CA GLU A 41 -21.42 -3.02 -7.81
C GLU A 41 -21.34 -2.34 -6.43
N LEU A 42 -20.60 -1.24 -6.34
CA LEU A 42 -20.51 -0.43 -5.12
C LEU A 42 -21.53 0.70 -5.17
N LEU A 43 -22.21 0.94 -4.06
CA LEU A 43 -23.09 2.09 -3.87
C LEU A 43 -22.27 3.36 -3.60
N ARG A 44 -22.88 4.53 -3.83
CA ARG A 44 -22.22 5.81 -3.52
C ARG A 44 -21.83 5.93 -2.05
N ASP A 45 -22.69 5.49 -1.14
CA ASP A 45 -22.40 5.51 0.30
C ASP A 45 -21.26 4.57 0.68
N GLU A 46 -21.05 3.47 -0.07
CA GLU A 46 -19.90 2.59 0.12
C GLU A 46 -18.60 3.26 -0.33
N LEU A 47 -18.61 3.99 -1.45
CA LEU A 47 -17.47 4.77 -1.92
C LEU A 47 -17.12 5.92 -0.96
N ALA A 48 -18.13 6.61 -0.43
CA ALA A 48 -17.97 7.65 0.60
C ALA A 48 -17.36 7.09 1.90
N THR A 49 -17.86 5.93 2.34
CA THR A 49 -17.32 5.23 3.51
C THR A 49 -15.87 4.81 3.27
N TYR A 50 -15.60 4.21 2.12
CA TYR A 50 -14.27 3.80 1.70
C TYR A 50 -13.28 4.97 1.69
N SER A 51 -13.66 6.11 1.10
CA SER A 51 -12.77 7.28 1.02
C SER A 51 -12.40 7.82 2.40
N GLY A 52 -13.35 7.84 3.34
CA GLY A 52 -13.11 8.23 4.73
C GLY A 52 -12.19 7.26 5.46
N GLN A 53 -12.48 5.95 5.40
CA GLN A 53 -11.67 4.93 6.08
C GLN A 53 -10.24 4.87 5.55
N TYR A 54 -10.07 4.83 4.22
CA TYR A 54 -8.75 4.68 3.61
C TYR A 54 -7.89 5.95 3.76
N ARG A 55 -8.48 7.13 4.01
CA ARG A 55 -7.73 8.35 4.38
C ARG A 55 -6.84 8.12 5.59
N HIS A 56 -7.27 7.32 6.56
CA HIS A 56 -6.46 6.99 7.73
C HIS A 56 -5.20 6.20 7.35
N ALA A 57 -5.29 5.30 6.37
CA ALA A 57 -4.13 4.59 5.84
C ALA A 57 -3.19 5.58 5.13
N VAL A 58 -3.69 6.43 4.24
CA VAL A 58 -2.87 7.47 3.55
C VAL A 58 -2.16 8.39 4.54
N THR A 59 -2.86 8.85 5.59
CA THR A 59 -2.23 9.65 6.66
C THR A 59 -1.23 8.81 7.47
N GLY A 60 -1.49 7.53 7.67
CA GLY A 60 -0.55 6.59 8.28
C GLY A 60 0.75 6.46 7.48
N LEU A 61 0.66 6.32 6.15
CA LEU A 61 1.80 6.26 5.24
C LEU A 61 2.65 7.53 5.30
N ALA A 62 2.02 8.71 5.24
CA ALA A 62 2.74 9.98 5.33
C ALA A 62 3.50 10.10 6.66
N ARG A 63 2.86 9.70 7.78
CA ARG A 63 3.51 9.69 9.11
C ARG A 63 4.64 8.67 9.19
N GLY A 64 4.45 7.48 8.63
CA GLY A 64 5.44 6.42 8.59
C GLY A 64 6.67 6.81 7.76
N SER A 65 6.46 7.43 6.61
CA SER A 65 7.52 7.92 5.72
C SER A 65 8.34 9.01 6.42
N ALA A 66 7.70 9.98 7.07
CA ALA A 66 8.38 11.01 7.85
C ALA A 66 9.19 10.43 9.03
N ALA A 67 8.63 9.43 9.74
CA ALA A 67 9.31 8.76 10.84
C ALA A 67 10.52 7.96 10.35
N ALA A 68 10.39 7.27 9.20
CA ALA A 68 11.48 6.52 8.58
C ALA A 68 12.62 7.44 8.14
N ALA A 69 12.30 8.58 7.50
CA ALA A 69 13.28 9.59 7.12
C ALA A 69 14.02 10.13 8.35
N ALA A 70 13.32 10.46 9.43
CA ALA A 70 13.92 10.98 10.66
C ALA A 70 14.82 9.98 11.39
N ALA A 71 14.61 8.67 11.19
CA ALA A 71 15.39 7.60 11.80
C ALA A 71 16.55 7.10 10.91
N ALA A 72 16.60 7.55 9.64
CA ALA A 72 17.63 7.15 8.68
C ALA A 72 18.85 8.08 8.72
N ASP A 73 19.96 7.59 8.17
CA ASP A 73 21.19 8.35 7.99
C ASP A 73 21.71 8.20 6.55
N GLY A 74 22.52 9.16 6.10
CA GLY A 74 23.23 9.08 4.82
C GLY A 74 22.31 9.10 3.59
N ASP A 75 22.63 8.27 2.59
CA ASP A 75 21.87 8.21 1.33
C ASP A 75 20.43 7.72 1.52
N LEU A 76 20.18 6.92 2.55
CA LEU A 76 18.84 6.48 2.90
C LEU A 76 17.99 7.63 3.49
N HIS A 77 18.60 8.52 4.26
CA HIS A 77 17.91 9.70 4.78
C HIS A 77 17.48 10.63 3.65
N GLU A 78 18.39 10.98 2.74
CA GLU A 78 18.09 11.84 1.60
C GLU A 78 16.95 11.25 0.74
N HIS A 79 17.03 9.95 0.44
CA HIS A 79 15.99 9.22 -0.30
C HIS A 79 14.62 9.25 0.40
N LEU A 80 14.58 8.97 1.71
CA LEU A 80 13.32 8.92 2.46
C LEU A 80 12.76 10.31 2.78
N GLU A 81 13.61 11.34 2.90
CA GLU A 81 13.17 12.72 3.13
C GLU A 81 12.41 13.27 1.91
N GLU A 82 12.95 13.06 0.70
CA GLU A 82 12.27 13.43 -0.54
C GLU A 82 10.92 12.72 -0.67
N HIS A 83 10.92 11.39 -0.46
CA HIS A 83 9.70 10.58 -0.50
C HIS A 83 8.65 11.03 0.55
N ALA A 84 9.08 11.30 1.78
CA ALA A 84 8.18 11.74 2.85
C ALA A 84 7.53 13.10 2.57
N ALA A 85 8.21 14.00 1.86
CA ALA A 85 7.63 15.26 1.44
C ALA A 85 6.49 15.06 0.43
N GLU A 86 6.68 14.18 -0.56
CA GLU A 86 5.65 13.84 -1.55
C GLU A 86 4.43 13.17 -0.90
N GLU A 87 4.65 12.21 0.01
CA GLU A 87 3.56 11.54 0.72
C GLU A 87 2.72 12.49 1.59
N ALA A 88 3.33 13.55 2.13
CA ALA A 88 2.60 14.59 2.85
C ALA A 88 1.65 15.36 1.91
N GLU A 89 2.09 15.68 0.69
CA GLU A 89 1.28 16.35 -0.33
C GLU A 89 0.15 15.43 -0.85
N HIS A 90 0.39 14.12 -0.93
CA HIS A 90 -0.60 13.12 -1.35
C HIS A 90 -1.84 13.05 -0.44
N VAL A 91 -1.72 13.45 0.84
CA VAL A 91 -2.87 13.55 1.75
C VAL A 91 -3.91 14.56 1.23
N GLU A 92 -3.46 15.70 0.70
CA GLU A 92 -4.36 16.71 0.14
C GLU A 92 -5.02 16.24 -1.16
N LEU A 93 -4.32 15.43 -1.97
CA LEU A 93 -4.91 14.78 -3.14
C LEU A 93 -6.02 13.80 -2.74
N TRP A 94 -5.78 12.98 -1.69
CA TRP A 94 -6.79 12.07 -1.17
C TRP A 94 -7.99 12.82 -0.59
N ASP A 95 -7.75 13.93 0.09
CA ASP A 95 -8.80 14.79 0.64
C ASP A 95 -9.76 15.32 -0.44
N ARG A 96 -9.25 15.60 -1.65
CA ARG A 96 -10.09 15.98 -2.80
C ARG A 96 -10.96 14.82 -3.30
N PHE A 97 -10.40 13.60 -3.34
CA PHE A 97 -11.17 12.41 -3.67
C PHE A 97 -12.27 12.16 -2.62
N LEU A 98 -11.94 12.27 -1.34
CA LEU A 98 -12.90 12.11 -0.25
C LEU A 98 -14.07 13.09 -0.38
N ASP A 99 -13.78 14.38 -0.63
CA ASP A 99 -14.84 15.38 -0.83
C ASP A 99 -15.73 15.05 -2.03
N ALA A 100 -15.11 14.66 -3.16
CA ALA A 100 -15.85 14.30 -4.36
C ALA A 100 -16.74 13.06 -4.14
N ALA A 101 -16.26 12.09 -3.37
CA ALA A 101 -17.01 10.88 -3.02
C ALA A 101 -18.12 11.11 -1.99
N GLY A 102 -18.17 12.29 -1.36
CA GLY A 102 -19.11 12.58 -0.27
C GLY A 102 -18.74 11.92 1.05
N GLY A 103 -17.45 11.60 1.24
CA GLY A 103 -16.94 10.99 2.46
C GLY A 103 -16.91 11.94 3.65
N ASP A 104 -16.74 11.36 4.84
CA ASP A 104 -16.64 12.10 6.10
C ASP A 104 -15.23 11.99 6.69
N ARG A 105 -14.53 13.12 6.80
CA ARG A 105 -13.20 13.21 7.42
C ARG A 105 -13.22 12.91 8.92
N SER A 106 -14.38 13.07 9.55
CA SER A 106 -14.60 12.86 10.98
C SER A 106 -15.13 11.46 11.31
N ALA A 107 -15.28 10.59 10.30
CA ALA A 107 -15.72 9.23 10.51
C ALA A 107 -14.79 8.50 11.49
N SER A 108 -15.39 7.83 12.48
CA SER A 108 -14.63 6.98 13.39
C SER A 108 -13.95 5.85 12.61
N GLN A 109 -12.72 5.55 12.97
CA GLN A 109 -11.98 4.43 12.39
C GLN A 109 -12.66 3.10 12.76
N LEU A 110 -12.83 2.23 11.76
CA LEU A 110 -13.07 0.81 12.02
C LEU A 110 -11.84 0.18 12.68
N PRO A 111 -11.99 -0.90 13.46
CA PRO A 111 -10.85 -1.59 14.08
C PRO A 111 -9.78 -2.01 13.06
N GLU A 112 -10.18 -2.50 11.90
CA GLU A 112 -9.25 -2.90 10.84
C GLU A 112 -8.58 -1.71 10.17
N THR A 113 -9.29 -0.59 10.01
CA THR A 113 -8.73 0.68 9.53
C THR A 113 -7.68 1.22 10.49
N LEU A 114 -7.95 1.19 11.80
CA LEU A 114 -6.99 1.59 12.82
C LEU A 114 -5.72 0.75 12.72
N ARG A 115 -5.87 -0.58 12.66
CA ARG A 115 -4.74 -1.50 12.49
C ARG A 115 -3.93 -1.22 11.23
N CYS A 116 -4.59 -0.93 10.10
CA CYS A 116 -3.91 -0.57 8.86
C CYS A 116 -3.15 0.75 8.99
N ALA A 117 -3.76 1.77 9.59
CA ALA A 117 -3.11 3.07 9.78
C ALA A 117 -1.90 2.97 10.72
N GLU A 118 -2.00 2.19 11.81
CA GLU A 118 -0.89 1.92 12.74
C GLU A 118 0.22 1.11 12.07
N SER A 119 -0.14 0.07 11.32
CA SER A 119 0.82 -0.70 10.54
C SER A 119 1.51 0.19 9.51
N TRP A 120 0.81 1.03 8.75
CA TRP A 120 1.46 1.91 7.78
C TRP A 120 2.31 3.01 8.43
N ALA A 121 1.94 3.48 9.63
CA ALA A 121 2.76 4.39 10.43
C ALA A 121 4.04 3.73 10.98
N GLY A 122 4.04 2.41 11.15
CA GLY A 122 5.27 1.62 11.33
C GLY A 122 6.04 1.89 12.62
N GLU A 123 5.36 2.15 13.73
CA GLU A 123 6.02 2.41 15.02
C GLU A 123 7.01 1.28 15.37
N GLY A 124 8.26 1.65 15.63
CA GLY A 124 9.33 0.71 15.99
C GLY A 124 10.03 0.01 14.82
N ARG A 125 9.67 0.29 13.56
CA ARG A 125 10.44 -0.18 12.39
C ARG A 125 11.77 0.56 12.27
N SER A 126 12.80 -0.18 11.89
CA SER A 126 14.04 0.40 11.37
C SER A 126 13.81 1.04 10.00
N PRO A 127 14.70 1.96 9.57
CA PRO A 127 14.61 2.55 8.22
C PRO A 127 14.60 1.52 7.09
N ASP A 128 15.35 0.42 7.24
CA ASP A 128 15.39 -0.67 6.26
C ASP A 128 14.08 -1.46 6.18
N GLU A 129 13.43 -1.71 7.33
CA GLU A 129 12.09 -2.32 7.36
C GLU A 129 11.01 -1.39 6.80
N ALA A 130 11.10 -0.09 7.10
CA ALA A 130 10.19 0.91 6.55
C ALA A 130 10.33 0.99 5.02
N LEU A 131 11.57 1.02 4.51
CA LEU A 131 11.85 1.01 3.08
C LEU A 131 11.29 -0.24 2.38
N ALA A 132 11.38 -1.42 3.00
CA ALA A 132 10.78 -2.64 2.47
C ALA A 132 9.25 -2.59 2.45
N ALA A 133 8.63 -2.01 3.50
CA ALA A 133 7.19 -1.79 3.56
C ALA A 133 6.70 -0.80 2.50
N LEU A 134 7.41 0.31 2.29
CA LEU A 134 7.13 1.30 1.25
C LEU A 134 7.18 0.66 -0.14
N TYR A 135 8.26 -0.07 -0.45
CA TYR A 135 8.36 -0.82 -1.70
C TYR A 135 7.17 -1.77 -1.90
N ALA A 136 6.77 -2.51 -0.87
CA ALA A 136 5.67 -3.47 -0.97
C ALA A 136 4.33 -2.78 -1.30
N ILE A 137 4.06 -1.65 -0.66
CA ILE A 137 2.85 -0.84 -0.91
C ILE A 137 2.88 -0.28 -2.35
N GLU A 138 3.92 0.48 -2.69
CA GLU A 138 3.97 1.27 -3.93
C GLU A 138 4.19 0.43 -5.17
N SER A 139 4.87 -0.72 -5.07
CA SER A 139 4.98 -1.63 -6.21
C SER A 139 3.62 -2.23 -6.66
N ALA A 140 2.58 -2.14 -5.83
CA ALA A 140 1.21 -2.55 -6.18
C ALA A 140 0.33 -1.38 -6.60
N GLN A 141 0.62 -0.16 -6.14
CA GLN A 141 -0.24 1.02 -6.34
C GLN A 141 -0.51 1.37 -7.81
N PRO A 142 0.42 1.25 -8.78
CA PRO A 142 0.13 1.64 -10.16
C PRO A 142 -1.08 0.93 -10.75
N ALA A 143 -1.16 -0.40 -10.59
CA ALA A 143 -2.28 -1.20 -11.09
C ALA A 143 -3.57 -0.91 -10.29
N ILE A 144 -3.45 -0.71 -8.98
CA ILE A 144 -4.58 -0.37 -8.10
C ILE A 144 -5.16 1.00 -8.50
N ALA A 145 -4.30 1.99 -8.72
CA ALA A 145 -4.68 3.34 -9.06
C ALA A 145 -5.34 3.41 -10.44
N GLU A 146 -4.83 2.68 -11.44
CA GLU A 146 -5.48 2.56 -12.74
C GLU A 146 -6.90 1.98 -12.63
N ILE A 147 -7.07 0.85 -11.93
CA ILE A 147 -8.40 0.24 -11.72
C ILE A 147 -9.35 1.18 -10.96
N LYS A 148 -8.85 1.92 -9.98
CA LYS A 148 -9.66 2.89 -9.24
C LYS A 148 -10.09 4.04 -10.13
N ARG A 149 -9.16 4.69 -10.82
CA ARG A 149 -9.43 5.80 -11.72
C ARG A 149 -10.45 5.40 -12.78
N ASP A 150 -10.21 4.29 -13.47
CA ASP A 150 -11.05 3.84 -14.57
C ASP A 150 -12.45 3.50 -14.04
N GLY A 151 -12.55 2.80 -12.90
CA GLY A 151 -13.83 2.51 -12.26
C GLY A 151 -14.61 3.77 -11.83
N LEU A 152 -13.94 4.78 -11.25
CA LEU A 152 -14.58 6.03 -10.84
C LEU A 152 -15.27 6.72 -12.02
N VAL A 153 -14.58 6.79 -13.16
CA VAL A 153 -15.10 7.45 -14.36
C VAL A 153 -16.15 6.58 -15.06
N GLU A 154 -15.80 5.33 -15.36
CA GLU A 154 -16.59 4.48 -16.25
C GLU A 154 -17.81 3.84 -15.56
N LEU A 155 -17.72 3.57 -14.25
CA LEU A 155 -18.71 2.77 -13.52
C LEU A 155 -19.50 3.59 -12.48
N TYR A 156 -18.89 4.64 -11.93
CA TYR A 156 -19.47 5.38 -10.80
C TYR A 156 -19.89 6.82 -11.14
N GLY A 157 -19.60 7.27 -12.35
CA GLY A 157 -20.05 8.57 -12.87
C GLY A 157 -19.34 9.76 -12.23
N PHE A 158 -18.07 9.60 -11.87
CA PHE A 158 -17.19 10.71 -11.52
C PHE A 158 -16.57 11.32 -12.78
N GLU A 159 -16.23 12.60 -12.70
CA GLU A 159 -15.47 13.28 -13.75
C GLU A 159 -13.97 13.27 -13.43
N PRO A 160 -13.09 13.23 -14.44
CA PRO A 160 -11.66 13.47 -14.24
C PRO A 160 -11.40 14.81 -13.53
N GLY A 161 -10.42 14.82 -12.62
CA GLY A 161 -10.05 16.00 -11.85
C GLY A 161 -9.97 15.68 -10.35
N PRO A 162 -10.60 16.47 -9.45
CA PRO A 162 -10.47 16.27 -8.00
C PRO A 162 -10.78 14.85 -7.50
N ALA A 163 -11.68 14.13 -8.18
CA ALA A 163 -12.02 12.75 -7.83
C ALA A 163 -10.97 11.71 -8.26
N THR A 164 -10.12 12.03 -9.26
CA THR A 164 -9.20 11.07 -9.87
C THR A 164 -7.72 11.41 -9.69
N GLU A 165 -7.39 12.66 -9.36
CA GLU A 165 -6.02 13.20 -9.37
C GLU A 165 -5.04 12.40 -8.49
N TYR A 166 -5.46 11.96 -7.30
CA TYR A 166 -4.66 11.07 -6.45
C TYR A 166 -4.25 9.81 -7.22
N PHE A 167 -5.20 9.18 -7.91
CA PHE A 167 -4.96 7.95 -8.67
C PHE A 167 -4.18 8.20 -9.95
N ASP A 168 -4.35 9.35 -10.61
CA ASP A 168 -3.55 9.73 -11.79
C ASP A 168 -2.06 9.85 -11.42
N VAL A 169 -1.77 10.45 -10.27
CA VAL A 169 -0.40 10.54 -9.72
C VAL A 169 0.15 9.15 -9.40
N HIS A 170 -0.56 8.35 -8.59
CA HIS A 170 -0.06 7.04 -8.13
C HIS A 170 -0.01 5.99 -9.23
N ALA A 171 -0.80 6.14 -10.31
CA ALA A 171 -0.68 5.31 -11.50
C ALA A 171 0.71 5.44 -12.14
N THR A 172 1.38 6.60 -12.00
CA THR A 172 2.67 6.88 -12.63
C THR A 172 3.81 6.93 -11.63
N ARG A 173 3.71 7.77 -10.59
CA ARG A 173 4.79 8.08 -9.64
C ARG A 173 5.27 6.86 -8.87
N ASP A 174 4.36 6.00 -8.46
CA ASP A 174 4.71 4.82 -7.66
C ASP A 174 5.52 3.78 -8.45
N ARG A 175 5.55 3.86 -9.80
CA ARG A 175 6.51 3.08 -10.60
C ARG A 175 7.94 3.57 -10.39
N GLU A 176 8.12 4.89 -10.32
CA GLU A 176 9.41 5.54 -10.07
C GLU A 176 9.84 5.29 -8.61
N HIS A 177 8.92 5.46 -7.65
CA HIS A 177 9.21 5.19 -6.25
C HIS A 177 9.57 3.72 -6.01
N ALA A 178 8.77 2.78 -6.52
CA ALA A 178 9.07 1.35 -6.37
C ALA A 178 10.44 0.98 -6.98
N ALA A 179 10.81 1.56 -8.12
CA ALA A 179 12.12 1.35 -8.73
C ALA A 179 13.25 1.93 -7.86
N ALA A 180 13.07 3.14 -7.31
CA ALA A 180 14.05 3.78 -6.44
C ALA A 180 14.21 3.04 -5.10
N HIS A 181 13.10 2.65 -4.47
CA HIS A 181 13.07 1.82 -3.26
C HIS A 181 13.76 0.48 -3.47
N ARG A 182 13.50 -0.18 -4.60
CA ARG A 182 14.19 -1.41 -4.97
C ARG A 182 15.70 -1.20 -5.07
N ALA A 183 16.15 -0.19 -5.80
CA ALA A 183 17.57 0.09 -5.97
C ALA A 183 18.26 0.42 -4.64
N MET A 184 17.55 1.07 -3.70
CA MET A 184 18.04 1.30 -2.35
C MET A 184 18.15 0.00 -1.54
N LEU A 185 17.11 -0.85 -1.57
CA LEU A 185 17.11 -2.15 -0.90
C LEU A 185 18.25 -3.05 -1.40
N GLU A 186 18.45 -3.16 -2.71
CA GLU A 186 19.49 -4.01 -3.32
C GLU A 186 20.89 -3.72 -2.77
N ARG A 187 21.21 -2.45 -2.48
CA ARG A 187 22.51 -2.07 -1.89
C ARG A 187 22.67 -2.45 -0.43
N ARG A 188 21.56 -2.76 0.26
CA ARG A 188 21.48 -2.91 1.71
C ARG A 188 21.20 -4.34 2.15
N LEU A 189 20.67 -5.19 1.27
CA LEU A 189 20.31 -6.59 1.55
C LEU A 189 21.40 -7.43 2.24
N GLY A 190 22.68 -7.14 1.98
CA GLY A 190 23.80 -7.87 2.58
C GLY A 190 24.08 -7.53 4.05
N GLY A 191 23.53 -6.43 4.58
CA GLY A 191 23.78 -5.92 5.92
C GLY A 191 22.59 -5.97 6.87
N VAL A 192 21.45 -6.51 6.43
CA VAL A 192 20.16 -6.45 7.14
C VAL A 192 19.54 -7.83 7.29
N ASP A 193 18.66 -7.97 8.28
CA ASP A 193 17.86 -9.17 8.48
C ASP A 193 16.70 -9.21 7.47
N GLN A 194 16.90 -9.94 6.37
CA GLN A 194 15.92 -10.04 5.29
C GLN A 194 14.57 -10.63 5.75
N ASP A 195 14.55 -11.44 6.81
CA ASP A 195 13.29 -11.98 7.34
C ASP A 195 12.44 -10.86 7.93
N ARG A 196 13.06 -9.93 8.64
CA ARG A 196 12.38 -8.74 9.18
C ARG A 196 11.84 -7.82 8.08
N LEU A 197 12.57 -7.66 6.98
CA LEU A 197 12.12 -6.87 5.83
C LEU A 197 10.87 -7.50 5.17
N VAL A 198 10.88 -8.83 4.98
CA VAL A 198 9.73 -9.56 4.42
C VAL A 198 8.53 -9.52 5.37
N GLU A 199 8.74 -9.62 6.68
CA GLU A 199 7.67 -9.47 7.69
C GLU A 199 7.07 -8.05 7.68
N ALA A 200 7.90 -7.01 7.55
CA ALA A 200 7.41 -5.62 7.45
C ALA A 200 6.53 -5.42 6.20
N ALA A 201 6.93 -5.99 5.07
CA ALA A 201 6.13 -5.97 3.84
C ALA A 201 4.81 -6.75 3.98
N ARG A 202 4.86 -7.94 4.60
CA ARG A 202 3.67 -8.76 4.87
C ARG A 202 2.68 -8.03 5.78
N ASP A 203 3.18 -7.39 6.83
CA ASP A 203 2.34 -6.68 7.79
C ASP A 203 1.53 -5.56 7.12
N VAL A 204 2.17 -4.69 6.33
CA VAL A 204 1.46 -3.58 5.67
C VAL A 204 0.45 -4.02 4.62
N LEU A 205 0.75 -5.09 3.87
CA LEU A 205 -0.16 -5.62 2.85
C LEU A 205 -1.34 -6.39 3.47
N ALA A 206 -1.08 -7.22 4.48
CA ALA A 206 -2.13 -7.92 5.22
C ALA A 206 -3.03 -6.94 5.99
N ALA A 207 -2.48 -5.83 6.48
CA ALA A 207 -3.27 -4.79 7.15
C ALA A 207 -4.16 -4.03 6.16
N ASN A 208 -3.68 -3.77 4.93
CA ASN A 208 -4.52 -3.19 3.87
C ASN A 208 -5.67 -4.13 3.46
N TRP A 209 -5.39 -5.43 3.34
CA TRP A 209 -6.44 -6.43 3.14
C TRP A 209 -7.51 -6.37 4.24
N ALA A 210 -7.09 -6.37 5.51
CA ALA A 210 -8.02 -6.29 6.63
C ALA A 210 -8.85 -4.99 6.63
N LEU A 211 -8.27 -3.85 6.24
CA LEU A 211 -9.03 -2.60 6.07
C LEU A 211 -10.20 -2.82 5.09
N LEU A 212 -9.96 -3.49 3.98
CA LEU A 212 -10.99 -3.79 2.99
C LEU A 212 -12.03 -4.78 3.51
N ASP A 213 -11.67 -5.76 4.34
CA ASP A 213 -12.63 -6.62 5.04
C ASP A 213 -13.56 -5.79 5.93
N GLY A 214 -13.02 -4.78 6.63
CA GLY A 214 -13.78 -3.85 7.45
C GLY A 214 -14.75 -3.00 6.62
N VAL A 215 -14.26 -2.39 5.54
CA VAL A 215 -15.07 -1.54 4.66
C VAL A 215 -16.16 -2.34 3.94
N ASP A 216 -15.83 -3.50 3.34
CA ASP A 216 -16.82 -4.32 2.61
C ASP A 216 -17.93 -4.84 3.51
N ARG A 217 -17.64 -5.07 4.81
CA ARG A 217 -18.64 -5.48 5.79
C ARG A 217 -19.50 -4.31 6.27
N SER A 218 -18.91 -3.13 6.45
CA SER A 218 -19.62 -1.93 6.91
C SER A 218 -20.51 -1.30 5.84
N GLY A 219 -20.19 -1.53 4.55
CA GLY A 219 -20.94 -1.01 3.41
C GLY A 219 -22.19 -1.81 3.02
N ARG A 220 -22.46 -2.93 3.70
CA ARG A 220 -23.57 -3.85 3.44
C ARG A 220 -24.76 -3.65 4.36
#